data_AF-A0A353MGX5-F1
#
_entry.id   AF-A0A353MGX5-F1
#
_cell.length_a   1.000
_cell.length_b   1.000
_cell.length_c   1.000
_cell.angle_alpha   90.00
_cell.angle_beta   90.00
_cell.angle_gamma   90.00
#
_symmetry.space_group_name_H-M   'P 1'
#
loop_
_entity.id
_entity.type
_entity.pdbx_description
1 polymer ?
#
loop_
_entity_poly.entity_id
_entity_poly.type
_entity_poly.pdbx_seq_one_letter_code
_entity_poly.pdbx_strand_id
1 'polypeptide(L)'
;MGQGPEKPEKGTAPSVAIDGARIRSVRETKKLTQLYVASVVGVTTDTISRWENNRYPSIKRDNAEKLASALEVDLRDILRQEEVREIPDLVPATPSARTPRLILRGGLALLALLLVAIFVYKLRNNAPAPTAVRWVPKFAAPGEIIPVQVKVTRQPGETSGFILKEKLPGGLQLVSSLPASSATEPSGTGIKWLIPGGSASVTVSYTVRIPASPALEKEVKLDGEIVVRAGGANRTEAVAGNNSIRIGAHHWADANGDGRIDDDEIMPAYYIYEEMKGLGLDWKSIEAIWSGKGYRWESKSGFTVLK
;
A
#
# COMPACT_ATOMS: atom_id res chain seq x y z
N MET A 1 -58.03 -39.47 -28.35
CA MET A 1 -57.19 -39.88 -27.20
C MET A 1 -55.76 -39.53 -27.53
N GLY A 2 -55.17 -38.59 -26.79
CA GLY A 2 -53.78 -38.17 -26.94
C GLY A 2 -53.37 -37.47 -25.65
N GLN A 3 -52.95 -38.26 -24.65
CA GLN A 3 -52.35 -37.75 -23.43
C GLN A 3 -50.96 -37.18 -23.78
N GLY A 4 -50.78 -35.88 -23.54
CA GLY A 4 -49.48 -35.23 -23.56
C GLY A 4 -48.65 -35.63 -22.32
N PRO A 5 -47.32 -35.50 -22.37
CA PRO A 5 -46.43 -36.05 -21.37
C PRO A 5 -46.49 -35.28 -20.05
N GLU A 6 -46.61 -36.00 -18.94
CA GLU A 6 -46.51 -35.48 -17.58
C GLU A 6 -45.15 -34.82 -17.34
N LYS A 7 -45.18 -33.56 -16.88
CA LYS A 7 -44.03 -32.87 -16.30
C LYS A 7 -43.76 -33.46 -14.91
N PRO A 8 -42.50 -33.78 -14.55
CA PRO A 8 -42.21 -34.26 -13.21
C PRO A 8 -42.36 -33.12 -12.20
N GLU A 9 -43.20 -33.34 -11.17
CA GLU A 9 -43.31 -32.46 -10.02
C GLU A 9 -41.96 -32.34 -9.30
N LYS A 10 -41.41 -31.12 -9.23
CA LYS A 10 -40.26 -30.82 -8.37
C LYS A 10 -40.73 -30.79 -6.92
N GLY A 11 -40.56 -31.90 -6.21
CA GLY A 11 -40.67 -31.94 -4.75
C GLY A 11 -39.74 -30.91 -4.11
N THR A 12 -40.28 -30.03 -3.28
CA THR A 12 -39.52 -29.03 -2.52
C THR A 12 -38.73 -29.74 -1.42
N ALA A 13 -37.46 -30.04 -1.66
CA ALA A 13 -36.60 -30.67 -0.65
C ALA A 13 -36.52 -29.79 0.62
N PRO A 14 -36.56 -30.39 1.82
CA PRO A 14 -36.56 -29.66 3.08
C PRO A 14 -35.28 -28.83 3.25
N SER A 15 -35.39 -27.63 3.83
CA SER A 15 -34.25 -26.79 4.18
C SER A 15 -33.70 -27.15 5.56
N VAL A 16 -32.39 -27.15 5.73
CA VAL A 16 -31.70 -27.47 6.99
C VAL A 16 -30.85 -26.30 7.46
N ALA A 17 -30.76 -26.11 8.78
CA ALA A 17 -29.97 -25.06 9.40
C ALA A 17 -28.51 -25.51 9.59
N ILE A 18 -27.57 -24.78 9.01
CA ILE A 18 -26.14 -25.09 9.06
C ILE A 18 -25.40 -24.24 10.09
N ASP A 19 -24.27 -24.77 10.57
CA ASP A 19 -23.27 -24.03 11.33
C ASP A 19 -22.11 -23.61 10.42
N GLY A 20 -22.18 -22.38 9.91
CA GLY A 20 -21.15 -21.82 9.02
C GLY A 20 -19.76 -21.75 9.66
N ALA A 21 -19.68 -21.50 10.97
CA ALA A 21 -18.39 -21.41 11.66
C ALA A 21 -17.73 -22.80 11.76
N ARG A 22 -18.54 -23.83 12.02
CA ARG A 22 -18.07 -25.22 12.04
C ARG A 22 -17.61 -25.69 10.66
N ILE A 23 -18.39 -25.39 9.61
CA ILE A 23 -18.03 -25.66 8.20
C ILE A 23 -16.66 -25.05 7.86
N ARG A 24 -16.46 -23.78 8.21
CA ARG A 24 -15.19 -23.07 7.97
C ARG A 24 -14.02 -23.72 8.71
N SER A 25 -14.20 -24.04 9.99
CA SER A 25 -13.17 -24.67 10.82
C SER A 25 -12.74 -26.03 10.27
N VAL A 26 -13.69 -26.87 9.85
CA VAL A 26 -13.39 -28.17 9.23
C VAL A 26 -12.62 -27.99 7.92
N ARG A 27 -13.07 -27.06 7.06
CA ARG A 27 -12.39 -26.76 5.79
C ARG A 27 -10.94 -26.31 6.01
N GLU A 28 -10.71 -25.37 6.91
CA GLU A 28 -9.37 -24.82 7.18
C GLU A 28 -8.44 -25.86 7.84
N THR A 29 -8.97 -26.70 8.73
CA THR A 29 -8.22 -27.81 9.34
C THR A 29 -7.75 -28.82 8.30
N LYS A 30 -8.61 -29.13 7.31
CA LYS A 30 -8.28 -29.98 6.17
C LYS A 30 -7.49 -29.25 5.07
N LYS A 31 -7.11 -27.98 5.27
CA LYS A 31 -6.38 -27.13 4.31
C LYS A 31 -7.05 -27.02 2.93
N LEU A 32 -8.37 -27.14 2.88
CA LEU A 32 -9.13 -27.03 1.64
C LEU A 32 -9.42 -25.55 1.32
N THR A 33 -9.33 -25.19 0.04
CA THR A 33 -9.71 -23.83 -0.41
C THR A 33 -11.22 -23.73 -0.61
N GLN A 34 -11.78 -22.53 -0.48
CA GLN A 34 -13.19 -22.30 -0.81
C GLN A 34 -13.48 -22.61 -2.29
N LEU A 35 -12.49 -22.36 -3.17
CA LEU A 35 -12.55 -22.73 -4.59
C LEU A 35 -12.73 -24.23 -4.80
N TYR A 36 -11.94 -25.03 -4.09
CA TYR A 36 -12.05 -26.49 -4.15
C TYR A 36 -13.44 -26.96 -3.68
N VAL A 37 -13.88 -26.54 -2.49
CA VAL A 37 -15.18 -26.96 -1.94
C VAL A 37 -16.34 -26.54 -2.84
N ALA A 38 -16.30 -25.32 -3.38
CA ALA A 38 -17.31 -24.82 -4.31
C ALA A 38 -17.41 -25.70 -5.57
N SER A 39 -16.26 -26.11 -6.13
CA SER A 39 -16.22 -26.98 -7.31
C SER A 39 -16.82 -28.37 -7.06
N VAL A 40 -16.54 -28.98 -5.90
CA VAL A 40 -17.06 -30.31 -5.54
C VAL A 40 -18.55 -30.28 -5.24
N VAL A 41 -19.02 -29.23 -4.56
CA VAL A 41 -20.45 -29.07 -4.20
C VAL A 41 -21.29 -28.62 -5.41
N GLY A 42 -20.66 -28.04 -6.44
CA GLY A 42 -21.33 -27.54 -7.64
C GLY A 42 -21.97 -26.17 -7.45
N VAL A 43 -21.34 -25.31 -6.66
CA VAL A 43 -21.78 -23.92 -6.38
C VAL A 43 -20.63 -22.94 -6.60
N THR A 44 -20.90 -21.63 -6.50
CA THR A 44 -19.85 -20.62 -6.61
C THR A 44 -19.08 -20.46 -5.30
N THR A 45 -17.84 -19.97 -5.38
CA THR A 45 -17.01 -19.64 -4.20
C THR A 45 -17.68 -18.62 -3.28
N ASP A 46 -18.39 -17.65 -3.85
CA ASP A 46 -19.19 -16.69 -3.10
C ASP A 46 -20.33 -17.36 -2.31
N THR A 47 -20.94 -18.43 -2.86
CA THR A 47 -21.97 -19.21 -2.15
C THR A 47 -21.39 -19.90 -0.91
N ILE A 48 -20.22 -20.54 -1.05
CA ILE A 48 -19.51 -21.16 0.09
C ILE A 48 -19.12 -20.09 1.12
N SER A 49 -18.61 -18.95 0.68
CA SER A 49 -18.28 -17.83 1.56
C SER A 49 -19.49 -17.32 2.36
N ARG A 50 -20.67 -17.23 1.73
CA ARG A 50 -21.91 -16.83 2.43
C ARG A 50 -22.36 -17.86 3.46
N TRP A 51 -22.22 -19.15 3.17
CA TRP A 51 -22.53 -20.24 4.12
C TRP A 51 -21.58 -20.23 5.32
N GLU A 52 -20.26 -20.16 5.07
CA GLU A 52 -19.22 -20.13 6.12
C GLU A 52 -19.34 -18.91 7.05
N ASN A 53 -19.79 -17.78 6.51
CA ASN A 53 -19.99 -16.56 7.29
C ASN A 53 -21.40 -16.44 7.90
N ASN A 54 -22.20 -17.53 7.90
CA ASN A 54 -23.59 -17.56 8.40
C ASN A 54 -24.51 -16.49 7.77
N ARG A 55 -24.18 -15.98 6.58
CA ARG A 55 -25.04 -15.02 5.84
C ARG A 55 -26.28 -15.70 5.29
N TYR A 56 -26.21 -17.00 5.01
CA TYR A 56 -27.36 -17.86 4.75
C TYR A 56 -27.34 -19.05 5.73
N PRO A 57 -28.01 -18.94 6.89
CA PRO A 57 -27.97 -19.95 7.94
C PRO A 57 -28.80 -21.20 7.63
N SER A 58 -29.59 -21.18 6.56
CA SER A 58 -30.40 -22.31 6.10
C SER A 58 -30.16 -22.55 4.61
N ILE A 59 -29.96 -23.82 4.24
CA ILE A 59 -29.70 -24.25 2.86
C ILE A 59 -30.54 -25.49 2.53
N LYS A 60 -30.70 -25.81 1.25
CA LYS A 60 -31.39 -27.04 0.82
C LYS A 60 -30.63 -28.26 1.35
N ARG A 61 -31.35 -29.28 1.82
CA ARG A 61 -30.75 -30.51 2.35
C ARG A 61 -29.73 -31.15 1.39
N ASP A 62 -30.06 -31.25 0.11
CA ASP A 62 -29.17 -31.80 -0.91
C ASP A 62 -27.81 -31.07 -0.98
N ASN A 63 -27.82 -29.75 -0.77
CA ASN A 63 -26.60 -28.95 -0.74
C ASN A 63 -25.82 -29.17 0.56
N ALA A 64 -26.51 -29.36 1.68
CA ALA A 64 -25.87 -29.70 2.95
C ALA A 64 -25.22 -31.08 2.91
N GLU A 65 -25.87 -32.06 2.28
CA GLU A 65 -25.31 -33.40 2.08
C GLU A 65 -24.07 -33.37 1.20
N LYS A 66 -24.11 -32.66 0.06
CA LYS A 66 -22.93 -32.46 -0.80
C LYS A 66 -21.80 -31.74 -0.08
N LEU A 67 -22.12 -30.76 0.76
CA LEU A 67 -21.13 -30.03 1.55
C LEU A 67 -20.48 -30.94 2.60
N ALA A 68 -21.26 -31.77 3.29
CA ALA A 68 -20.75 -32.75 4.25
C ALA A 68 -19.84 -33.79 3.56
N SER A 69 -20.24 -34.29 2.38
CA SER A 69 -19.40 -35.19 1.58
C SER A 69 -18.11 -34.53 1.11
N ALA A 70 -18.16 -33.28 0.62
CA ALA A 70 -16.96 -32.54 0.18
C ALA A 70 -15.98 -32.25 1.32
N LEU A 71 -16.49 -32.13 2.55
CA LEU A 71 -15.70 -31.94 3.76
C LEU A 71 -15.36 -33.26 4.46
N GLU A 72 -15.85 -34.40 3.95
CA GLU A 72 -15.75 -35.75 4.51
C GLU A 72 -16.05 -35.77 6.03
N VAL A 73 -17.23 -35.25 6.39
CA VAL A 73 -17.78 -35.26 7.75
C VAL A 73 -19.24 -35.72 7.70
N ASP A 74 -19.80 -36.14 8.83
CA ASP A 74 -21.22 -36.47 8.89
C ASP A 74 -22.07 -35.20 8.72
N LEU A 75 -23.24 -35.33 8.09
CA LEU A 75 -24.16 -34.21 7.94
C LEU A 75 -24.50 -33.56 9.29
N ARG A 76 -24.67 -34.34 10.35
CA ARG A 76 -25.01 -33.84 11.69
C ARG A 76 -23.93 -32.92 12.28
N ASP A 77 -22.67 -33.10 11.88
CA ASP A 77 -21.54 -32.33 12.39
C ASP A 77 -21.49 -30.90 11.84
N ILE A 78 -22.21 -30.63 10.75
CA ILE A 78 -22.31 -29.29 10.13
C ILE A 78 -23.68 -28.63 10.33
N LEU A 79 -24.61 -29.32 10.99
CA LEU A 79 -25.92 -28.77 11.34
C LEU A 79 -25.87 -28.03 12.67
N ARG A 80 -26.70 -26.99 12.79
CA ARG A 80 -26.86 -26.26 14.05
C ARG A 80 -27.64 -27.12 15.05
N GLN A 81 -27.04 -27.43 16.18
CA GLN A 81 -27.73 -28.10 17.29
C GLN A 81 -28.52 -27.05 18.09
N GLU A 82 -29.84 -27.25 18.24
CA GLU A 82 -30.64 -26.47 19.19
C GLU A 82 -30.33 -27.00 20.60
N GLU A 83 -29.79 -26.15 21.46
CA GLU A 83 -29.68 -26.46 22.89
C GLU A 83 -31.10 -26.60 23.46
N VAL A 84 -31.56 -27.84 23.60
CA VAL A 84 -32.73 -28.19 24.41
C VAL A 84 -32.38 -27.84 25.86
N ARG A 85 -32.89 -26.72 26.36
CA ARG A 85 -32.86 -26.40 27.80
C ARG A 85 -33.78 -27.38 28.53
N GLU A 86 -33.21 -28.42 29.10
CA GLU A 86 -33.87 -29.20 30.15
C GLU A 86 -34.26 -28.26 31.30
N ILE A 87 -35.49 -28.39 31.79
CA ILE A 87 -35.99 -27.73 32.99
C ILE A 87 -35.84 -28.73 34.13
N PRO A 88 -34.95 -28.53 35.13
CA PRO A 88 -35.01 -29.30 36.36
C PRO A 88 -35.79 -28.54 37.44
N ASP A 89 -36.61 -29.31 38.14
CA ASP A 89 -37.50 -28.92 39.22
C ASP A 89 -36.83 -28.23 40.42
N LEU A 90 -37.69 -27.50 41.13
CA LEU A 90 -37.47 -26.59 42.25
C LEU A 90 -36.74 -27.20 43.46
N VAL A 91 -35.66 -26.54 43.93
CA VAL A 91 -35.22 -26.56 45.34
C VAL A 91 -34.71 -25.15 45.73
N PRO A 92 -35.09 -24.56 46.88
CA PRO A 92 -34.95 -23.13 47.14
C PRO A 92 -33.54 -22.71 47.57
N ALA A 93 -33.26 -21.44 47.27
CA ALA A 93 -31.98 -20.76 47.44
C ALA A 93 -31.57 -20.48 48.90
N THR A 94 -30.26 -20.38 49.12
CA THR A 94 -29.67 -19.48 50.13
C THR A 94 -28.79 -18.44 49.47
N PRO A 95 -28.77 -17.18 49.97
CA PRO A 95 -28.17 -16.06 49.24
C PRO A 95 -26.68 -15.93 49.55
N SER A 96 -25.85 -15.86 48.52
CA SER A 96 -24.48 -15.36 48.61
C SER A 96 -24.34 -14.03 47.88
N ALA A 97 -23.60 -13.13 48.50
CA ALA A 97 -23.63 -11.69 48.34
C ALA A 97 -23.39 -11.20 46.89
N ARG A 98 -24.26 -10.29 46.43
CA ARG A 98 -24.09 -9.54 45.18
C ARG A 98 -23.14 -8.37 45.42
N THR A 99 -21.99 -8.38 44.76
CA THR A 99 -21.24 -7.15 44.45
C THR A 99 -21.57 -6.71 43.01
N PRO A 100 -21.63 -5.39 42.72
CA PRO A 100 -22.18 -4.88 41.48
C PRO A 100 -21.15 -4.95 40.35
N ARG A 101 -21.01 -6.10 39.69
CA ARG A 101 -20.18 -6.26 38.48
C ARG A 101 -20.89 -5.90 37.17
N LEU A 102 -22.08 -5.30 37.23
CA LEU A 102 -22.87 -4.96 36.03
C LEU A 102 -22.51 -3.63 35.37
N ILE A 103 -21.92 -2.68 36.11
CA ILE A 103 -21.52 -1.38 35.52
C ILE A 103 -20.22 -1.52 34.70
N LEU A 104 -19.37 -2.49 35.02
CA LEU A 104 -18.09 -2.71 34.33
C LEU A 104 -18.24 -3.43 32.96
N ARG A 105 -19.27 -4.28 32.80
CA ARG A 105 -19.51 -5.02 31.54
C ARG A 105 -20.25 -4.18 30.48
N GLY A 106 -21.17 -3.32 30.91
CA GLY A 106 -21.85 -2.37 30.00
C GLY A 106 -20.89 -1.31 29.44
N GLY A 107 -19.99 -0.79 30.28
CA GLY A 107 -18.95 0.14 29.84
C GLY A 107 -17.98 -0.47 28.84
N LEU A 108 -17.60 -1.74 29.02
CA LEU A 108 -16.68 -2.44 28.11
C LEU A 108 -17.32 -2.71 26.74
N ALA A 109 -18.60 -3.08 26.71
CA ALA A 109 -19.33 -3.30 25.45
C ALA A 109 -19.55 -1.99 24.67
N LEU A 110 -19.87 -0.89 25.37
CA LEU A 110 -20.00 0.43 24.77
C LEU A 110 -18.65 0.93 24.23
N LEU A 111 -17.57 0.73 24.99
CA LEU A 111 -16.20 1.06 24.55
C LEU A 111 -15.80 0.23 23.32
N ALA A 112 -16.10 -1.06 23.30
CA ALA A 112 -15.83 -1.91 22.13
C ALA A 112 -16.62 -1.46 20.89
N LEU A 113 -17.90 -1.11 21.05
CA LEU A 113 -18.73 -0.57 19.97
C LEU A 113 -18.20 0.77 19.46
N LEU A 114 -17.73 1.63 20.36
CA LEU A 114 -17.15 2.93 20.02
C LEU A 114 -15.80 2.76 19.31
N LEU A 115 -14.97 1.81 19.75
CA LEU A 115 -13.73 1.44 19.06
C LEU A 115 -13.98 0.85 17.67
N VAL A 116 -15.00 0.00 17.52
CA VAL A 116 -15.43 -0.53 16.21
C VAL A 116 -15.97 0.57 15.31
N ALA A 117 -16.75 1.51 15.84
CA ALA A 117 -17.25 2.65 15.08
C ALA A 117 -16.10 3.57 14.62
N ILE A 118 -15.13 3.84 15.50
CA ILE A 118 -13.90 4.58 15.16
C ILE A 118 -13.09 3.82 14.11
N PHE A 119 -12.94 2.50 14.26
CA PHE A 119 -12.23 1.65 13.32
C PHE A 119 -12.90 1.64 11.94
N VAL A 120 -14.22 1.46 11.87
CA VAL A 120 -15.00 1.51 10.63
C VAL A 120 -14.95 2.90 10.00
N TYR A 121 -15.01 3.97 10.81
CA TYR A 121 -14.84 5.34 10.34
C TYR A 121 -13.44 5.56 9.74
N LYS A 122 -12.38 5.04 10.37
CA LYS A 122 -11.01 5.08 9.84
C LYS A 122 -10.88 4.29 8.54
N LEU A 123 -11.47 3.08 8.45
CA LEU A 123 -11.44 2.29 7.21
C LEU A 123 -12.20 2.97 6.06
N ARG A 124 -13.35 3.59 6.34
CA ARG A 124 -14.15 4.28 5.32
C ARG A 124 -13.56 5.60 4.86
N ASN A 125 -12.86 6.32 5.74
CA ASN A 125 -12.24 7.61 5.41
C ASN A 125 -10.82 7.50 4.84
N ASN A 126 -10.26 6.29 4.74
CA ASN A 126 -9.03 6.04 4.02
C ASN A 126 -9.29 6.04 2.50
N ALA A 127 -9.62 7.19 1.93
CA ALA A 127 -9.42 7.39 0.49
C ALA A 127 -7.92 7.18 0.20
N PRO A 128 -7.54 6.35 -0.80
CA PRO A 128 -6.15 6.00 -1.06
C PRO A 128 -5.36 7.26 -1.39
N ALA A 129 -4.42 7.67 -0.54
CA ALA A 129 -3.68 8.93 -0.68
C ALA A 129 -3.12 9.13 -2.10
N PRO A 130 -3.07 10.38 -2.62
CA PRO A 130 -2.25 10.65 -3.80
C PRO A 130 -0.83 10.14 -3.53
N THR A 131 -0.34 9.28 -4.42
CA THR A 131 0.92 8.59 -4.18
C THR A 131 2.02 9.39 -4.86
N ALA A 132 2.76 10.16 -4.06
CA ALA A 132 3.98 10.83 -4.47
C ALA A 132 5.17 9.91 -4.19
N VAL A 133 5.94 9.57 -5.23
CA VAL A 133 7.11 8.69 -5.13
C VAL A 133 8.31 9.44 -5.70
N ARG A 134 9.35 9.56 -4.87
CA ARG A 134 10.64 10.14 -5.25
C ARG A 134 11.60 9.06 -5.72
N TRP A 135 12.33 9.41 -6.77
CA TRP A 135 13.57 8.78 -7.17
C TRP A 135 14.72 9.77 -6.96
N VAL A 136 15.83 9.26 -6.43
CA VAL A 136 17.07 9.99 -6.17
C VAL A 136 18.24 9.00 -6.33
N PRO A 137 19.39 9.44 -6.88
CA PRO A 137 20.57 8.59 -6.99
C PRO A 137 21.09 8.18 -5.61
N LYS A 138 21.73 7.01 -5.55
CA LYS A 138 22.29 6.48 -4.31
C LYS A 138 23.55 7.21 -3.86
N PHE A 139 24.34 7.68 -4.83
CA PHE A 139 25.64 8.30 -4.59
C PHE A 139 25.68 9.69 -5.20
N ALA A 140 26.57 10.52 -4.68
CA ALA A 140 26.92 11.80 -5.27
C ALA A 140 28.29 12.24 -4.74
N ALA A 141 29.04 12.96 -5.57
CA ALA A 141 30.29 13.56 -5.16
C ALA A 141 30.13 15.02 -4.71
N PRO A 142 31.02 15.52 -3.83
CA PRO A 142 31.03 16.94 -3.46
C PRO A 142 31.12 17.85 -4.69
N GLY A 143 30.28 18.89 -4.72
CA GLY A 143 30.21 19.87 -5.81
C GLY A 143 29.37 19.44 -7.02
N GLU A 144 29.04 18.15 -7.12
CA GLU A 144 28.27 17.56 -8.23
C GLU A 144 26.83 18.11 -8.26
N ILE A 145 26.24 18.15 -9.46
CA ILE A 145 24.82 18.41 -9.65
C ILE A 145 24.14 17.05 -9.87
N ILE A 146 23.15 16.73 -9.04
CA ILE A 146 22.42 15.46 -9.12
C ILE A 146 20.97 15.65 -9.54
N PRO A 147 20.38 14.66 -10.24
CA PRO A 147 18.97 14.65 -10.58
C PRO A 147 18.08 14.13 -9.44
N VAL A 148 16.89 14.71 -9.29
CA VAL A 148 15.82 14.21 -8.43
C VAL A 148 14.50 14.30 -9.18
N GLN A 149 13.67 13.27 -9.07
CA GLN A 149 12.35 13.23 -9.68
C GLN A 149 11.30 12.81 -8.67
N VAL A 150 10.17 13.52 -8.62
CA VAL A 150 9.01 13.16 -7.80
C VAL A 150 7.82 12.96 -8.72
N LYS A 151 7.37 11.71 -8.83
CA LYS A 151 6.18 11.34 -9.59
C LYS A 151 4.97 11.32 -8.67
N VAL A 152 3.99 12.14 -8.98
CA VAL A 152 2.72 12.24 -8.25
C VAL A 152 1.62 11.60 -9.06
N THR A 153 1.07 10.51 -8.54
CA THR A 153 -0.13 9.86 -9.10
C THR A 153 -1.37 10.44 -8.44
N ARG A 154 -2.27 11.01 -9.24
CA ARG A 154 -3.53 11.59 -8.78
C ARG A 154 -4.57 10.49 -8.54
N GLN A 155 -5.46 10.70 -7.59
CA GLN A 155 -6.58 9.79 -7.37
C GLN A 155 -7.60 9.90 -8.52
N PRO A 156 -8.23 8.79 -8.94
CA PRO A 156 -9.33 8.84 -9.89
C PRO A 156 -10.47 9.74 -9.39
N GLY A 157 -10.90 10.70 -10.21
CA GLY A 157 -11.97 11.64 -9.86
C GLY A 157 -11.53 12.86 -9.05
N GLU A 158 -10.29 12.89 -8.54
CA GLU A 158 -9.72 14.06 -7.86
C GLU A 158 -9.06 14.98 -8.88
N THR A 159 -9.75 16.07 -9.23
CA THR A 159 -9.24 17.10 -10.15
C THR A 159 -8.61 18.29 -9.44
N SER A 160 -8.52 18.26 -8.12
CA SER A 160 -7.94 19.33 -7.32
C SER A 160 -6.43 19.46 -7.58
N GLY A 161 -5.91 20.68 -7.43
CA GLY A 161 -4.47 20.92 -7.44
C GLY A 161 -3.82 20.46 -6.13
N PHE A 162 -2.49 20.42 -6.12
CA PHE A 162 -1.72 20.06 -4.94
C PHE A 162 -0.48 20.94 -4.79
N ILE A 163 0.04 20.98 -3.56
CA ILE A 163 1.31 21.65 -3.26
C ILE A 163 2.33 20.56 -2.94
N LEU A 164 3.38 20.46 -3.75
CA LEU A 164 4.55 19.64 -3.41
C LEU A 164 5.54 20.53 -2.65
N LYS A 165 6.04 20.04 -1.51
CA LYS A 165 7.11 20.67 -0.76
C LYS A 165 8.26 19.68 -0.61
N GLU A 166 9.48 20.14 -0.88
CA GLU A 166 10.71 19.41 -0.65
C GLU A 166 11.59 20.19 0.31
N LYS A 167 12.28 19.50 1.21
CA LYS A 167 13.30 20.04 2.09
C LYS A 167 14.67 19.59 1.63
N LEU A 168 15.60 20.53 1.54
CA LEU A 168 16.98 20.33 1.14
C LEU A 168 17.91 20.47 2.36
N PRO A 169 18.26 19.38 3.07
CA PRO A 169 19.15 19.44 4.21
C PRO A 169 20.62 19.46 3.78
N GLY A 170 21.52 19.69 4.75
CA GLY A 170 22.95 19.50 4.55
C GLY A 170 23.61 20.50 3.61
N GLY A 171 22.99 21.66 3.36
CA GLY A 171 23.53 22.69 2.46
C GLY A 171 23.29 22.43 0.98
N LEU A 172 22.46 21.43 0.63
CA LEU A 172 22.01 21.20 -0.74
C LEU A 172 21.34 22.46 -1.30
N GLN A 173 21.64 22.79 -2.56
CA GLN A 173 21.10 23.97 -3.22
C GLN A 173 20.34 23.58 -4.49
N LEU A 174 19.13 24.10 -4.66
CA LEU A 174 18.38 23.95 -5.90
C LEU A 174 19.14 24.64 -7.04
N VAL A 175 19.36 23.93 -8.14
CA VAL A 175 19.96 24.47 -9.37
C VAL A 175 18.85 24.86 -10.35
N SER A 176 17.98 23.92 -10.70
CA SER A 176 16.87 24.14 -11.61
C SER A 176 15.74 23.13 -11.38
N SER A 177 14.55 23.40 -11.88
CA SER A 177 13.40 22.49 -11.78
C SER A 177 12.42 22.64 -12.94
N LEU A 178 11.74 21.54 -13.26
CA LEU A 178 10.64 21.45 -14.21
C LEU A 178 9.49 20.65 -13.59
N PRO A 179 8.29 21.25 -13.40
CA PRO A 179 7.98 22.66 -13.59
C PRO A 179 8.83 23.55 -12.68
N ALA A 180 8.94 24.83 -13.05
CA ALA A 180 9.66 25.82 -12.24
C ALA A 180 9.06 25.89 -10.82
N SER A 181 9.93 26.01 -9.81
CA SER A 181 9.50 26.17 -8.43
C SER A 181 8.70 27.45 -8.25
N SER A 182 7.62 27.37 -7.48
CA SER A 182 6.74 28.50 -7.20
C SER A 182 7.27 29.39 -6.07
N ALA A 183 8.05 28.80 -5.16
CA ALA A 183 8.79 29.51 -4.14
C ALA A 183 9.96 28.68 -3.65
N THR A 184 11.04 29.37 -3.29
CA THR A 184 12.16 28.81 -2.53
C THR A 184 12.24 29.57 -1.20
N GLU A 185 12.40 28.86 -0.08
CA GLU A 185 12.53 29.52 1.21
C GLU A 185 13.81 30.38 1.26
N PRO A 186 13.84 31.49 2.01
CA PRO A 186 15.01 32.39 2.06
C PRO A 186 16.30 31.70 2.50
N SER A 187 16.19 30.64 3.30
CA SER A 187 17.29 29.78 3.74
C SER A 187 17.79 28.81 2.65
N GLY A 188 17.09 28.69 1.52
CA GLY A 188 17.35 27.70 0.48
C GLY A 188 16.97 26.27 0.85
N THR A 189 16.45 26.04 2.07
CA THR A 189 16.21 24.71 2.64
C THR A 189 14.87 24.09 2.25
N GLY A 190 14.00 24.84 1.58
CA GLY A 190 12.65 24.40 1.22
C GLY A 190 12.27 24.85 -0.18
N ILE A 191 11.73 23.95 -0.99
CA ILE A 191 11.23 24.22 -2.33
C ILE A 191 9.74 23.90 -2.37
N LYS A 192 8.95 24.73 -3.05
CA LYS A 192 7.50 24.56 -3.18
C LYS A 192 7.09 24.63 -4.64
N TRP A 193 6.22 23.71 -5.05
CA TRP A 193 5.55 23.74 -6.34
C TRP A 193 4.04 23.73 -6.13
N LEU A 194 3.36 24.70 -6.74
CA LEU A 194 1.90 24.74 -6.82
C LEU A 194 1.50 24.10 -8.14
N ILE A 195 1.02 22.87 -8.08
CA ILE A 195 0.62 22.11 -9.26
C ILE A 195 -0.90 22.23 -9.44
N PRO A 196 -1.37 22.74 -10.60
CA PRO A 196 -2.80 22.92 -10.84
C PRO A 196 -3.53 21.57 -10.90
N GLY A 197 -4.86 21.65 -10.87
CA GLY A 197 -5.75 20.51 -11.06
C GLY A 197 -5.56 19.80 -12.40
N GLY A 198 -5.90 18.52 -12.47
CA GLY A 198 -5.76 17.71 -13.67
C GLY A 198 -6.04 16.23 -13.41
N SER A 199 -6.11 15.43 -14.47
CA SER A 199 -6.35 13.98 -14.39
C SER A 199 -5.08 13.13 -14.57
N ALA A 200 -4.05 13.68 -15.22
CA ALA A 200 -2.80 12.97 -15.47
C ALA A 200 -1.86 13.03 -14.25
N SER A 201 -1.04 11.98 -14.11
CA SER A 201 0.12 12.00 -13.22
C SER A 201 1.07 13.12 -13.62
N VAL A 202 1.75 13.69 -12.63
CA VAL A 202 2.71 14.79 -12.83
C VAL A 202 4.07 14.34 -12.32
N THR A 203 5.11 14.59 -13.10
CA THR A 203 6.49 14.45 -12.65
C THR A 203 7.06 15.83 -12.38
N VAL A 204 7.60 16.05 -11.19
CA VAL A 204 8.40 17.22 -10.84
C VAL A 204 9.86 16.78 -10.83
N SER A 205 10.63 17.29 -11.77
CA SER A 205 12.06 17.01 -11.93
C SER A 205 12.86 18.21 -11.48
N TYR A 206 13.89 18.02 -10.65
CA TYR A 206 14.75 19.11 -10.21
C TYR A 206 16.16 18.62 -9.96
N THR A 207 17.11 19.53 -10.11
CA THR A 207 18.52 19.26 -9.87
C THR A 207 19.00 20.01 -8.65
N VAL A 208 19.82 19.35 -7.85
CA VAL A 208 20.42 19.95 -6.66
C VAL A 208 21.93 19.84 -6.72
N ARG A 209 22.63 20.88 -6.27
CA ARG A 209 24.07 20.89 -6.13
C ARG A 209 24.46 20.37 -4.74
N ILE A 210 25.35 19.39 -4.72
CA ILE A 210 26.02 18.94 -3.50
C ILE A 210 27.01 20.01 -3.06
N PRO A 211 27.07 20.38 -1.77
CA PRO A 211 28.11 21.26 -1.26
C PRO A 211 29.51 20.77 -1.67
N ALA A 212 30.39 21.68 -2.05
CA ALA A 212 31.78 21.35 -2.39
C ALA A 212 32.60 20.91 -1.16
N SER A 213 32.13 21.22 0.05
CA SER A 213 32.79 20.87 1.30
C SER A 213 31.83 20.19 2.28
N PRO A 214 31.53 18.90 2.10
CA PRO A 214 31.00 18.07 3.15
C PRO A 214 32.17 17.32 3.81
N ALA A 215 32.05 17.04 5.10
CA ALA A 215 32.76 15.89 5.65
C ALA A 215 32.39 14.67 4.78
N LEU A 216 33.37 14.08 4.11
CA LEU A 216 33.19 12.90 3.25
C LEU A 216 32.50 11.78 4.06
N GLU A 217 31.71 10.94 3.39
CA GLU A 217 30.96 9.82 3.97
C GLU A 217 29.76 10.19 4.85
N LYS A 218 29.06 11.27 4.48
CA LYS A 218 27.79 11.65 5.12
C LYS A 218 26.60 11.19 4.29
N GLU A 219 25.66 10.52 4.95
CA GLU A 219 24.33 10.27 4.39
C GLU A 219 23.49 11.55 4.52
N VAL A 220 22.85 11.96 3.42
CA VAL A 220 21.90 13.08 3.39
C VAL A 220 20.53 12.56 2.98
N LYS A 221 19.50 12.93 3.75
CA LYS A 221 18.13 12.46 3.53
C LYS A 221 17.22 13.59 3.11
N LEU A 222 16.65 13.52 1.91
CA LEU A 222 15.62 14.44 1.47
C LEU A 222 14.30 14.15 2.18
N ASP A 223 13.53 15.20 2.48
CA ASP A 223 12.21 15.07 3.11
C ASP A 223 11.19 15.87 2.29
N GLY A 224 10.03 15.30 2.05
CA GLY A 224 9.05 15.88 1.15
C GLY A 224 7.63 15.57 1.60
N GLU A 225 6.73 16.49 1.33
CA GLU A 225 5.30 16.34 1.60
C GLU A 225 4.45 16.88 0.46
N ILE A 226 3.31 16.24 0.21
CA ILE A 226 2.27 16.72 -0.69
C ILE A 226 1.07 17.17 0.14
N VAL A 227 0.59 18.39 -0.14
CA VAL A 227 -0.63 18.93 0.46
C VAL A 227 -1.72 18.96 -0.59
N VAL A 228 -2.81 18.23 -0.33
CA VAL A 228 -3.99 18.16 -1.19
C VAL A 228 -5.22 18.69 -0.46
N ARG A 229 -6.18 19.23 -1.22
CA ARG A 229 -7.45 19.70 -0.65
C ARG A 229 -8.51 18.63 -0.87
N ALA A 230 -8.79 17.85 0.18
CA ALA A 230 -9.77 16.76 0.14
C ALA A 230 -10.97 17.09 1.05
N GLY A 231 -12.20 17.05 0.51
CA GLY A 231 -13.42 17.17 1.32
C GLY A 231 -13.56 18.48 2.12
N GLY A 232 -12.97 19.58 1.66
CA GLY A 232 -13.02 20.88 2.34
C GLY A 232 -11.89 21.14 3.35
N ALA A 233 -11.03 20.16 3.63
CA ALA A 233 -9.85 20.31 4.49
C ALA A 233 -8.55 20.03 3.73
N ASN A 234 -7.43 20.50 4.28
CA ASN A 234 -6.10 20.15 3.78
C ASN A 234 -5.68 18.80 4.36
N ARG A 235 -5.18 17.92 3.51
CA ARG A 235 -4.56 16.64 3.86
C ARG A 235 -3.10 16.69 3.42
N THR A 236 -2.20 16.34 4.32
CA THR A 236 -0.76 16.27 4.06
C THR A 236 -0.32 14.82 4.05
N GLU A 237 0.45 14.42 3.04
CA GLU A 237 1.00 13.08 2.88
C GLU A 237 2.51 13.17 2.62
N ALA A 238 3.28 12.24 3.17
CA ALA A 238 4.72 12.20 2.95
C ALA A 238 5.04 11.71 1.52
N VAL A 239 6.13 12.22 0.94
CA VAL A 239 6.68 11.70 -0.31
C VAL A 239 7.41 10.39 -0.02
N ALA A 240 6.95 9.31 -0.66
CA ALA A 240 7.53 7.98 -0.53
C ALA A 240 8.74 7.79 -1.47
N GLY A 241 9.30 6.58 -1.50
CA GLY A 241 10.43 6.23 -2.37
C GLY A 241 11.79 6.43 -1.70
N ASN A 242 12.86 6.34 -2.49
CA ASN A 242 14.20 6.56 -1.97
C ASN A 242 14.37 8.03 -1.58
N ASN A 243 15.05 8.26 -0.47
CA ASN A 243 15.30 9.59 0.05
C ASN A 243 16.74 9.83 0.48
N SER A 244 17.60 8.81 0.39
CA SER A 244 18.96 8.87 0.90
C SER A 244 19.96 8.95 -0.24
N ILE A 245 20.95 9.83 -0.06
CA ILE A 245 22.12 10.00 -0.90
C ILE A 245 23.35 9.82 -0.01
N ARG A 246 24.26 8.93 -0.40
CA ARG A 246 25.58 8.81 0.21
C ARG A 246 26.56 9.74 -0.50
N ILE A 247 27.03 10.76 0.21
CA ILE A 247 28.04 11.68 -0.32
C ILE A 247 29.43 11.03 -0.19
N GLY A 248 30.09 10.81 -1.33
CA GLY A 248 31.38 10.11 -1.41
C GLY A 248 32.14 10.41 -2.69
N ALA A 249 33.09 9.55 -3.07
CA ALA A 249 33.93 9.74 -4.25
C ALA A 249 33.29 9.18 -5.54
N HIS A 250 31.96 9.02 -5.57
CA HIS A 250 31.24 8.33 -6.63
C HIS A 250 30.31 9.28 -7.39
N HIS A 251 30.26 9.12 -8.70
CA HIS A 251 29.38 9.83 -9.61
C HIS A 251 27.93 9.38 -9.42
N TRP A 252 26.95 10.27 -9.59
CA TRP A 252 25.54 9.91 -9.33
C TRP A 252 24.99 8.79 -10.23
N ALA A 253 25.56 8.69 -11.43
CA ALA A 253 25.22 7.69 -12.45
C ALA A 253 25.88 6.32 -12.22
N ASP A 254 26.92 6.24 -11.38
CA ASP A 254 27.50 4.98 -10.92
C ASP A 254 26.58 4.43 -9.81
N ALA A 255 25.71 3.48 -10.17
CA ALA A 255 24.62 3.02 -9.34
C ALA A 255 25.06 1.97 -8.31
N ASN A 256 26.21 1.34 -8.53
CA ASN A 256 26.79 0.31 -7.67
C ASN A 256 27.98 0.84 -6.82
N GLY A 257 28.56 1.98 -7.19
CA GLY A 257 29.69 2.63 -6.50
C GLY A 257 31.04 1.98 -6.78
N ASP A 258 31.26 1.32 -7.91
CA ASP A 258 32.50 0.61 -8.23
C ASP A 258 33.56 1.47 -8.92
N GLY A 259 33.25 2.74 -9.20
CA GLY A 259 34.16 3.67 -9.87
C GLY A 259 34.12 3.56 -11.40
N ARG A 260 33.07 2.95 -11.97
CA ARG A 260 32.79 2.89 -13.40
C ARG A 260 31.34 3.29 -13.67
N ILE A 261 31.04 3.54 -14.94
CA ILE A 261 29.67 3.62 -15.45
C ILE A 261 29.66 2.64 -16.61
N ASP A 262 28.94 1.53 -16.47
CA ASP A 262 28.87 0.48 -17.50
C ASP A 262 27.62 0.60 -18.39
N ASP A 263 27.40 -0.39 -19.27
CA ASP A 263 26.26 -0.42 -20.20
C ASP A 263 24.90 -0.55 -19.48
N ASP A 264 24.86 -1.15 -18.29
CA ASP A 264 23.65 -1.28 -17.49
C ASP A 264 23.33 0.03 -16.76
N GLU A 265 24.34 0.84 -16.44
CA GLU A 265 24.22 2.12 -15.73
C GLU A 265 24.04 3.32 -16.66
N ILE A 266 24.66 3.31 -17.85
CA ILE A 266 24.60 4.41 -18.81
C ILE A 266 23.19 4.64 -19.35
N MET A 267 22.42 3.57 -19.56
CA MET A 267 21.09 3.67 -20.18
C MET A 267 20.07 4.36 -19.26
N PRO A 268 19.93 3.98 -17.96
CA PRO A 268 19.14 4.76 -17.00
C PRO A 268 19.61 6.21 -16.88
N ALA A 269 20.93 6.44 -16.83
CA ALA A 269 21.48 7.80 -16.73
C ALA A 269 21.13 8.67 -17.94
N TYR A 270 21.15 8.09 -19.15
CA TYR A 270 20.74 8.75 -20.39
C TYR A 270 19.25 9.14 -20.37
N TYR A 271 18.36 8.24 -19.95
CA TYR A 271 16.93 8.55 -19.86
C TYR A 271 16.66 9.70 -18.88
N ILE A 272 17.30 9.66 -17.71
CA ILE A 272 17.19 10.76 -16.73
C ILE A 272 17.74 12.06 -17.32
N TYR A 273 18.88 12.02 -18.01
CA TYR A 273 19.45 13.20 -18.65
C TYR A 273 18.51 13.80 -19.71
N GLU A 274 17.94 12.99 -20.59
CA GLU A 274 17.02 13.46 -21.64
C GLU A 274 15.71 14.00 -21.05
N GLU A 275 15.14 13.35 -20.03
CA GLU A 275 13.95 13.85 -19.33
C GLU A 275 14.22 15.17 -18.58
N MET A 276 15.46 15.39 -18.15
CA MET A 276 15.88 16.55 -17.35
C MET A 276 16.80 17.49 -18.14
N LYS A 277 16.69 17.46 -19.47
CA LYS A 277 17.51 18.27 -20.37
C LYS A 277 17.35 19.75 -20.06
N GLY A 278 18.48 20.44 -19.95
CA GLY A 278 18.51 21.86 -19.58
C GLY A 278 18.43 22.14 -18.07
N LEU A 279 18.35 21.12 -17.21
CA LEU A 279 18.40 21.30 -15.75
C LEU A 279 19.83 21.28 -15.17
N GLY A 280 20.87 21.37 -16.01
CA GLY A 280 22.26 21.52 -15.57
C GLY A 280 23.02 20.21 -15.29
N LEU A 281 22.47 19.06 -15.69
CA LEU A 281 23.20 17.78 -15.67
C LEU A 281 24.31 17.78 -16.73
N ASP A 282 25.48 17.23 -16.37
CA ASP A 282 26.65 17.15 -17.25
C ASP A 282 26.74 15.78 -17.94
N TRP A 283 26.11 15.66 -19.11
CA TRP A 283 26.18 14.45 -19.92
C TRP A 283 27.59 14.15 -20.42
N LYS A 284 28.41 15.18 -20.71
CA LYS A 284 29.75 14.98 -21.28
C LYS A 284 30.66 14.26 -20.30
N SER A 285 30.55 14.58 -19.01
CA SER A 285 31.26 13.86 -17.94
C SER A 285 30.87 12.38 -17.90
N ILE A 286 29.57 12.08 -17.95
CA ILE A 286 29.05 10.70 -17.93
C ILE A 286 29.56 9.90 -19.14
N GLU A 287 29.42 10.46 -20.34
CA GLU A 287 29.87 9.83 -21.59
C GLU A 287 31.38 9.58 -21.60
N ALA A 288 32.17 10.52 -21.07
CA ALA A 288 33.62 10.37 -20.95
C ALA A 288 34.01 9.25 -19.96
N ILE A 289 33.31 9.12 -18.83
CA ILE A 289 33.53 8.06 -17.85
C ILE A 289 33.18 6.70 -18.45
N TRP A 290 32.02 6.57 -19.10
CA TRP A 290 31.56 5.33 -19.75
C TRP A 290 32.51 4.88 -20.87
N SER A 291 33.04 5.83 -21.65
CA SER A 291 34.04 5.55 -22.69
C SER A 291 35.43 5.17 -22.14
N GLY A 292 35.68 5.39 -20.85
CA GLY A 292 36.95 5.14 -20.17
C GLY A 292 37.02 3.78 -19.48
N LYS A 293 38.09 3.55 -18.69
CA LYS A 293 38.22 2.35 -17.82
C LYS A 293 37.64 2.54 -16.43
N GLY A 294 36.92 3.64 -16.20
CA GLY A 294 36.46 4.10 -14.89
C GLY A 294 36.93 5.52 -14.59
N TYR A 295 36.77 5.92 -13.33
CA TYR A 295 37.07 7.27 -12.89
C TYR A 295 37.65 7.32 -11.48
N ARG A 296 38.20 8.47 -11.13
CA ARG A 296 38.59 8.83 -9.76
C ARG A 296 38.06 10.21 -9.46
N TRP A 297 37.50 10.41 -8.27
CA TRP A 297 37.15 11.74 -7.78
C TRP A 297 38.27 12.33 -6.94
N GLU A 298 38.57 13.61 -7.19
CA GLU A 298 39.54 14.40 -6.44
C GLU A 298 38.91 15.74 -6.01
N SER A 299 39.21 16.18 -4.79
CA SER A 299 38.55 17.36 -4.20
C SER A 299 38.79 18.68 -4.93
N LYS A 300 39.89 18.81 -5.68
CA LYS A 300 40.26 20.04 -6.39
C LYS A 300 39.82 20.04 -7.86
N SER A 301 39.86 18.88 -8.49
CA SER A 301 39.71 18.69 -9.94
C SER A 301 38.40 18.01 -10.32
N GLY A 302 37.66 17.44 -9.35
CA GLY A 302 36.45 16.67 -9.61
C GLY A 302 36.77 15.29 -10.16
N PHE A 303 35.97 14.82 -11.10
CA PHE A 303 36.15 13.50 -11.73
C PHE A 303 37.27 13.52 -12.78
N THR A 304 38.18 12.56 -12.67
CA THR A 304 39.21 12.28 -13.67
C THR A 304 38.98 10.89 -14.26
N VAL A 305 38.84 10.81 -15.58
CA VAL A 305 38.64 9.55 -16.31
C VAL A 305 39.96 8.77 -16.39
N LEU A 306 39.90 7.48 -16.09
CA LEU A 306 41.02 6.55 -16.19
C LEU A 306 41.12 6.02 -17.63
N LYS A 307 42.33 6.08 -18.20
CA LYS A 307 42.62 5.65 -19.58
C LYS A 307 43.01 4.19 -19.70
#